data_AF-A0A327JCR7-F1
#
_entry.id   AF-A0A327JCR7-F1
#
_cell.length_a   1.000
_cell.length_b   1.000
_cell.length_c   1.000
_cell.angle_alpha   90.00
_cell.angle_beta   90.00
_cell.angle_gamma   90.00
#
_symmetry.space_group_name_H-M   'P 1'
#
loop_
_entity.id
_entity.type
_entity.pdbx_description
1 polymer ?
#
loop_
_entity_poly.entity_id
_entity_poly.type
_entity_poly.pdbx_seq_one_letter_code
_entity_poly.pdbx_strand_id
1 'polypeptide(L)'
;MKKFLLSILCLVMFVSLGYCTTLDGGVKFNVQSAREYVFDGVPKFKLDAQTPYYFKKGSNIDKVIYTYNNYNQIIGITVRYKHIPDKAYIYDEDKSLIYVDIYDKDTNLYPHRGYRYNLQGKLILTSLSITKDEHYRFDYMGNLLAHSKNGIIYDENGRQIGKAR
;
A
#
# COMPACT_ATOMS: atom_id res chain seq x y z
N MET A 1 3.17 62.26 -16.01
CA MET A 1 2.67 61.20 -15.09
C MET A 1 2.12 59.96 -15.81
N LYS A 2 2.69 59.54 -16.96
CA LYS A 2 2.27 58.31 -17.68
C LYS A 2 3.29 57.17 -17.60
N LYS A 3 4.54 57.47 -17.22
CA LYS A 3 5.64 56.50 -17.13
C LYS A 3 5.79 55.86 -15.74
N PHE A 4 5.13 56.41 -14.72
CA PHE A 4 5.16 55.87 -13.35
C PHE A 4 4.06 54.82 -13.08
N LEU A 5 2.95 54.86 -13.84
CA LEU A 5 1.89 53.85 -13.74
C LEU A 5 2.31 52.49 -14.34
N LEU A 6 3.15 52.51 -15.38
CA LEU A 6 3.63 51.29 -16.03
C LEU A 6 4.56 50.48 -15.12
N SER A 7 5.34 51.17 -14.27
CA SER A 7 6.26 50.54 -13.32
C SER A 7 5.53 49.84 -12.16
N ILE A 8 4.36 50.35 -11.75
CA ILE A 8 3.54 49.73 -10.70
C ILE A 8 2.76 48.52 -11.25
N LEU A 9 2.32 48.57 -12.51
CA LEU A 9 1.64 47.44 -13.16
C LEU A 9 2.57 46.23 -13.37
N CYS A 10 3.87 46.46 -13.62
CA CYS A 10 4.87 45.38 -13.68
C CYS A 10 5.17 44.76 -12.31
N LEU A 11 4.97 45.48 -11.20
CA LEU A 11 5.25 44.97 -9.86
C LEU A 11 4.14 44.03 -9.34
N VAL A 12 2.92 44.14 -9.86
CA VAL A 12 1.76 43.32 -9.44
C VAL A 12 1.72 41.97 -10.16
N MET A 13 2.44 41.80 -11.27
CA MET A 13 2.51 40.52 -12.01
C MET A 13 3.44 39.48 -11.36
N PHE A 14 4.12 39.83 -10.26
CA PHE A 14 4.98 38.91 -9.49
C PHE A 14 4.26 38.22 -8.32
N VAL A 15 2.98 38.50 -8.09
CA VAL A 15 2.24 37.88 -7.00
C VAL A 15 1.37 36.74 -7.54
N SER A 16 1.75 35.53 -7.14
CA SER A 16 0.99 34.27 -7.20
C SER A 16 1.01 33.45 -8.50
N LEU A 17 2.20 33.01 -8.91
CA LEU A 17 2.33 31.58 -9.20
C LEU A 17 2.63 30.91 -7.86
N GLY A 18 1.55 30.61 -7.13
CA GLY A 18 1.60 29.63 -6.06
C GLY A 18 1.99 28.30 -6.69
N TYR A 19 3.28 28.08 -6.87
CA TYR A 19 3.81 26.74 -6.99
C TYR A 19 3.44 26.09 -5.66
N CYS A 20 2.34 25.33 -5.68
CA CYS A 20 2.23 24.20 -4.79
C CYS A 20 3.39 23.30 -5.19
N THR A 21 4.56 23.54 -4.60
CA THR A 21 5.55 22.50 -4.40
C THR A 21 4.82 21.45 -3.60
N THR A 22 4.26 20.46 -4.29
CA THR A 22 4.09 19.15 -3.69
C THR A 22 5.48 18.80 -3.21
N LEU A 23 5.66 18.79 -1.88
CA LEU A 23 6.79 18.14 -1.27
C LEU A 23 6.67 16.67 -1.69
N ASP A 24 7.24 16.31 -2.84
CA ASP A 24 7.50 14.94 -3.29
C ASP A 24 8.66 14.40 -2.42
N GLY A 25 8.47 14.54 -1.10
CA GLY A 25 9.43 14.20 -0.07
C GLY A 25 9.23 12.74 0.27
N GLY A 26 10.03 11.87 -0.33
CA GLY A 26 10.18 10.51 0.17
C GLY A 26 10.33 9.47 -0.90
N VAL A 27 11.58 9.27 -1.33
CA VAL A 27 12.09 8.07 -2.01
C VAL A 27 11.35 7.64 -3.28
N LYS A 28 11.97 7.91 -4.44
CA LYS A 28 11.50 7.37 -5.72
C LYS A 28 11.97 5.93 -5.88
N PHE A 29 11.04 5.03 -6.13
CA PHE A 29 11.35 3.64 -6.47
C PHE A 29 11.01 3.38 -7.94
N ASN A 30 11.90 2.65 -8.62
CA ASN A 30 11.54 1.89 -9.80
C ASN A 30 11.29 0.43 -9.39
N VAL A 31 10.91 -0.44 -10.33
CA VAL A 31 10.62 -1.85 -10.02
C VAL A 31 11.80 -2.55 -9.33
N GLN A 32 13.03 -2.31 -9.82
CA GLN A 32 14.22 -2.95 -9.25
C GLN A 32 14.53 -2.46 -7.84
N SER A 33 14.54 -1.15 -7.58
CA SER A 33 14.81 -0.63 -6.24
C SER A 33 13.69 -0.94 -5.26
N ALA A 34 12.43 -1.01 -5.71
CA ALA A 34 11.31 -1.47 -4.90
C ALA A 34 11.48 -2.94 -4.49
N ARG A 35 11.90 -3.79 -5.44
CA ARG A 35 12.21 -5.20 -5.19
C ARG A 35 13.33 -5.33 -4.17
N GLU A 36 14.47 -4.68 -4.40
CA GLU A 36 15.60 -4.74 -3.47
C GLU A 36 15.18 -4.30 -2.05
N TYR A 37 14.45 -3.19 -1.95
CA TYR A 37 14.02 -2.63 -0.66
C TYR A 37 13.04 -3.54 0.11
N VAL A 38 12.10 -4.19 -0.58
CA VAL A 38 11.11 -5.04 0.08
C VAL A 38 11.68 -6.41 0.45
N PHE A 39 12.68 -6.90 -0.27
CA PHE A 39 13.35 -8.18 0.04
C PHE A 39 14.51 -8.04 1.02
N ASP A 40 14.95 -6.82 1.34
CA ASP A 40 15.95 -6.60 2.38
C ASP A 40 15.38 -6.88 3.78
N GLY A 41 15.95 -7.88 4.46
CA GLY A 41 15.60 -8.20 5.84
C GLY A 41 14.17 -8.72 6.03
N VAL A 42 13.63 -9.50 5.09
CA VAL A 42 12.31 -10.13 5.20
C VAL A 42 12.15 -10.82 6.58
N PRO A 43 11.13 -10.45 7.37
CA PRO A 43 10.97 -10.99 8.71
C PRO A 43 10.58 -12.47 8.66
N LYS A 44 11.12 -13.31 9.55
CA LYS A 44 10.62 -14.67 9.69
C LYS A 44 9.26 -14.65 10.39
N PHE A 45 8.32 -15.43 9.92
CA PHE A 45 7.01 -15.60 10.56
C PHE A 45 6.80 -17.04 11.00
N LYS A 46 6.24 -17.18 12.20
CA LYS A 46 5.68 -18.43 12.70
C LYS A 46 4.31 -18.10 13.29
N LEU A 47 3.30 -18.85 12.87
CA LEU A 47 1.97 -18.74 13.46
C LEU A 47 2.04 -19.22 14.90
N ASP A 48 1.62 -18.37 15.85
CA ASP A 48 1.53 -18.77 17.25
C ASP A 48 0.35 -19.75 17.42
N ALA A 49 0.53 -20.81 18.19
CA ALA A 49 -0.54 -21.77 18.51
C ALA A 49 -1.70 -21.09 19.25
N GLN A 50 -1.45 -19.95 19.90
CA GLN A 50 -2.47 -19.16 20.57
C GLN A 50 -3.26 -18.24 19.64
N THR A 51 -2.97 -18.19 18.33
CA THR A 51 -3.62 -17.28 17.35
C THR A 51 -5.10 -17.66 17.15
N PRO A 52 -6.08 -17.11 17.89
CA PRO A 52 -7.45 -17.60 17.87
C PRO A 52 -8.29 -16.54 17.17
N TYR A 53 -7.84 -16.06 16.01
CA TYR A 53 -8.54 -14.98 15.34
C TYR A 53 -9.64 -15.60 14.50
N TYR A 54 -10.71 -16.04 15.15
CA TYR A 54 -11.98 -16.21 14.47
C TYR A 54 -12.55 -14.82 14.22
N PHE A 55 -12.99 -14.55 12.99
CA PHE A 55 -13.62 -13.28 12.70
C PHE A 55 -14.98 -13.17 13.43
N LYS A 56 -14.99 -12.47 14.57
CA LYS A 56 -16.20 -12.06 15.28
C LYS A 56 -16.33 -10.54 15.24
N LYS A 57 -17.29 -10.04 14.47
CA LYS A 57 -17.60 -8.61 14.36
C LYS A 57 -17.77 -7.99 15.76
N GLY A 58 -17.07 -6.87 16.02
CA GLY A 58 -17.10 -6.13 17.29
C GLY A 58 -15.98 -6.46 18.29
N SER A 59 -15.15 -7.47 18.05
CA SER A 59 -14.08 -7.89 18.97
C SER A 59 -12.75 -7.16 18.72
N ASN A 60 -12.46 -6.04 19.40
CA ASN A 60 -11.17 -5.33 19.31
C ASN A 60 -10.65 -5.07 17.88
N ILE A 61 -11.55 -5.02 16.89
CA ILE A 61 -11.25 -4.80 15.49
C ILE A 61 -11.01 -3.31 15.28
N ASP A 62 -9.93 -3.00 14.56
CA ASP A 62 -9.63 -1.66 14.07
C ASP A 62 -10.24 -1.45 12.68
N LYS A 63 -9.98 -2.38 11.76
CA LYS A 63 -10.41 -2.28 10.36
C LYS A 63 -10.88 -3.62 9.82
N VAL A 64 -11.93 -3.59 9.00
CA VAL A 64 -12.39 -4.72 8.18
C VAL A 64 -12.44 -4.28 6.72
N ILE A 65 -11.88 -5.08 5.84
CA ILE A 65 -11.94 -4.90 4.38
C ILE A 65 -12.57 -6.15 3.78
N TYR A 66 -13.60 -5.97 2.96
CA TYR A 66 -14.23 -7.06 2.21
C TYR A 66 -13.71 -7.04 0.78
N THR A 67 -13.28 -8.20 0.29
CA THR A 67 -12.92 -8.41 -1.11
C THR A 67 -14.12 -8.99 -1.82
N TYR A 68 -14.44 -8.46 -3.01
CA TYR A 68 -15.59 -8.91 -3.79
C TYR A 68 -15.15 -9.48 -5.14
N ASN A 69 -15.86 -10.49 -5.63
CA ASN A 69 -15.72 -10.93 -7.02
C ASN A 69 -16.55 -10.05 -7.98
N ASN A 70 -16.52 -10.39 -9.26
CA ASN A 70 -17.28 -9.70 -10.32
C ASN A 70 -18.81 -9.79 -10.17
N TYR A 71 -19.31 -10.67 -9.29
CA TYR A 71 -20.72 -10.84 -8.97
C TYR A 71 -21.12 -10.16 -7.65
N ASN A 72 -20.26 -9.28 -7.10
CA ASN A 72 -20.44 -8.62 -5.80
C ASN A 72 -20.60 -9.58 -4.61
N GLN A 73 -20.08 -10.81 -4.71
CA GLN A 73 -20.04 -11.74 -3.58
C GLN A 73 -18.74 -11.53 -2.81
N ILE A 74 -18.80 -11.61 -1.48
CA ILE A 74 -17.62 -11.51 -0.61
C ILE A 74 -16.79 -12.77 -0.82
N ILE A 75 -15.57 -12.61 -1.34
CA ILE A 75 -14.60 -13.69 -1.59
C ILE A 75 -13.42 -13.68 -0.62
N GLY A 76 -13.44 -12.77 0.35
CA GLY A 76 -12.41 -12.69 1.36
C GLY A 76 -12.61 -11.53 2.31
N ILE A 77 -12.13 -11.71 3.54
CA ILE A 77 -12.24 -10.72 4.60
C ILE A 77 -10.84 -10.46 5.14
N THR A 78 -10.41 -9.20 5.16
CA THR A 78 -9.16 -8.79 5.83
C THR A 78 -9.48 -8.03 7.11
N VAL A 79 -8.91 -8.45 8.22
CA VAL A 79 -9.18 -7.90 9.56
C VAL A 79 -7.88 -7.41 10.19
N ARG A 80 -7.90 -6.20 10.72
CA ARG A 80 -6.84 -5.68 11.60
C ARG A 80 -7.39 -5.48 13.00
N TYR A 81 -6.63 -5.86 14.01
CA TYR A 81 -7.00 -5.73 15.41
C TYR A 81 -6.22 -4.59 16.07
N LYS A 82 -6.88 -3.85 16.97
CA LYS A 82 -6.31 -2.66 17.63
C LYS A 82 -5.05 -2.96 18.44
N HIS A 83 -4.97 -4.15 19.04
CA HIS A 83 -3.88 -4.57 19.92
C HIS A 83 -2.68 -5.16 19.16
N ILE A 84 -2.80 -5.37 17.83
CA ILE A 84 -1.73 -5.91 16.97
C ILE A 84 -1.75 -5.13 15.65
N PRO A 85 -1.35 -3.85 15.68
CA PRO A 85 -1.52 -2.94 14.54
C PRO A 85 -0.63 -3.30 13.35
N ASP A 86 0.43 -4.07 13.57
CA ASP A 86 1.40 -4.53 12.57
C ASP A 86 0.96 -5.79 11.82
N LYS A 87 -0.23 -6.34 12.11
CA LYS A 87 -0.75 -7.53 11.42
C LYS A 87 -2.13 -7.32 10.82
N ALA A 88 -2.37 -7.99 9.70
CA ALA A 88 -3.71 -8.20 9.15
C ALA A 88 -3.95 -9.69 8.90
N TYR A 89 -5.16 -10.15 9.22
CA TYR A 89 -5.59 -11.53 9.09
C TYR A 89 -6.54 -11.64 7.90
N ILE A 90 -6.23 -12.52 6.96
CA ILE A 90 -7.00 -12.69 5.73
C ILE A 90 -7.73 -14.02 5.79
N TYR A 91 -9.04 -13.94 5.68
CA TYR A 91 -9.96 -15.06 5.70
C TYR A 91 -10.55 -15.31 4.32
N ASP A 92 -10.79 -16.57 4.01
CA ASP A 92 -11.51 -17.01 2.82
C ASP A 92 -13.03 -16.84 2.98
N GLU A 93 -13.79 -17.20 1.95
CA GLU A 93 -15.26 -17.20 1.90
C GLU A 93 -15.90 -17.95 3.07
N ASP A 94 -15.31 -19.08 3.46
CA ASP A 94 -15.77 -19.93 4.57
C ASP A 94 -15.36 -19.40 5.96
N LYS A 95 -14.70 -18.24 6.01
CA LYS A 95 -14.15 -17.59 7.20
C LYS A 95 -12.99 -18.35 7.84
N SER A 96 -12.39 -19.32 7.13
CA SER A 96 -11.11 -19.90 7.53
C SER A 96 -9.98 -18.90 7.33
N LEU A 97 -9.03 -18.84 8.25
CA LEU A 97 -7.84 -18.01 8.09
C LEU A 97 -6.94 -18.65 7.03
N ILE A 98 -6.52 -17.89 6.02
CA ILE A 98 -5.67 -18.39 4.93
C ILE A 98 -4.31 -17.70 4.88
N TYR A 99 -4.25 -16.42 5.25
CA TYR A 99 -3.00 -15.67 5.25
C TYR A 99 -2.91 -14.71 6.44
N VAL A 100 -1.66 -14.32 6.74
CA VAL A 100 -1.33 -13.24 7.68
C VAL A 100 -0.38 -12.27 6.96
N ASP A 101 -0.77 -11.00 6.91
CA ASP A 101 0.12 -9.91 6.49
C ASP A 101 0.81 -9.33 7.73
N ILE A 102 2.12 -9.10 7.64
CA ILE A 102 2.93 -8.41 8.65
C ILE A 102 3.49 -7.13 8.03
N TYR A 103 3.45 -6.04 8.77
CA TYR A 103 3.96 -4.74 8.33
C TYR A 103 5.19 -4.34 9.15
N ASP A 104 6.16 -3.69 8.51
CA ASP A 104 7.41 -3.28 9.18
C ASP A 104 7.28 -2.02 10.05
N LYS A 105 6.19 -1.28 9.89
CA LYS A 105 5.84 -0.08 10.65
C LYS A 105 4.34 0.17 10.61
N ASP A 106 3.88 1.24 11.26
CA ASP A 106 2.50 1.71 11.11
C ASP A 106 2.19 1.96 9.62
N THR A 107 1.15 1.30 9.12
CA THR A 107 0.63 1.42 7.76
C THR A 107 0.21 2.84 7.34
N ASN A 108 0.09 3.78 8.29
CA ASN A 108 -0.18 5.19 7.99
C ASN A 108 1.10 5.99 7.65
N LEU A 109 2.28 5.40 7.87
CA LEU A 109 3.58 5.99 7.55
C LEU A 109 4.10 5.43 6.23
N TYR A 110 4.74 6.27 5.42
CA TYR A 110 5.26 5.90 4.11
C TYR A 110 6.77 6.19 3.98
N PRO A 111 7.52 5.42 3.17
CA PRO A 111 7.09 4.14 2.59
C PRO A 111 7.00 3.05 3.66
N HIS A 112 6.19 2.00 3.47
CA HIS A 112 6.15 0.84 4.37
C HIS A 112 6.08 -0.48 3.59
N ARG A 113 6.59 -1.54 4.23
CA ARG A 113 6.67 -2.89 3.68
C ARG A 113 5.63 -3.78 4.32
N GLY A 114 5.06 -4.66 3.52
CA GLY A 114 4.11 -5.69 3.94
C GLY A 114 4.56 -7.05 3.44
N TYR A 115 4.33 -8.08 4.24
CA TYR A 115 4.76 -9.45 3.99
C TYR A 115 3.62 -10.41 4.26
N ARG A 116 3.15 -11.10 3.22
CA ARG A 116 2.08 -12.08 3.32
C ARG A 116 2.66 -13.47 3.54
N TYR A 117 2.21 -14.13 4.59
CA TYR A 117 2.56 -15.51 4.89
C TYR A 117 1.32 -16.41 4.84
N ASN A 118 1.52 -17.65 4.40
CA ASN A 118 0.56 -18.71 4.66
C ASN A 118 0.67 -19.21 6.12
N LEU A 119 -0.24 -20.09 6.52
CA LEU A 119 -0.28 -20.61 7.90
C LEU A 119 0.94 -21.48 8.27
N GLN A 120 1.72 -21.95 7.29
CA GLN A 120 2.96 -22.69 7.51
C GLN A 120 4.17 -21.77 7.68
N GLY A 121 4.00 -20.45 7.61
CA GLY A 121 5.10 -19.48 7.72
C GLY A 121 5.88 -19.25 6.42
N LYS A 122 5.39 -19.74 5.28
CA LYS A 122 6.01 -19.49 3.98
C LYS A 122 5.57 -18.12 3.45
N LEU A 123 6.53 -17.31 3.03
CA LEU A 123 6.28 -16.05 2.32
C LEU A 123 5.58 -16.34 0.99
N ILE A 124 4.49 -15.62 0.72
CA ILE A 124 3.69 -15.74 -0.49
C ILE A 124 3.85 -14.50 -1.37
N LEU A 125 3.82 -13.32 -0.74
CA LEU A 125 3.82 -12.04 -1.42
C LEU A 125 4.49 -10.97 -0.55
N THR A 126 5.14 -10.02 -1.19
CA THR A 126 5.62 -8.79 -0.58
C THR A 126 4.89 -7.59 -1.16
N SER A 127 4.75 -6.52 -0.38
CA SER A 127 4.19 -5.26 -0.84
C SER A 127 5.02 -4.08 -0.34
N LEU A 128 5.19 -3.08 -1.20
CA LEU A 128 5.76 -1.78 -0.83
C LEU A 128 4.72 -0.71 -1.13
N SER A 129 4.23 -0.03 -0.09
CA SER A 129 3.40 1.17 -0.26
C SER A 129 4.29 2.39 -0.15
N ILE A 130 4.38 3.17 -1.23
CA ILE A 130 5.22 4.38 -1.30
C ILE A 130 4.39 5.60 -0.92
N THR A 131 3.14 5.63 -1.35
CA THR A 131 2.15 6.61 -0.94
C THR A 131 0.82 5.91 -0.75
N LYS A 132 -0.23 6.67 -0.43
CA LYS A 132 -1.60 6.15 -0.40
C LYS A 132 -2.07 5.60 -1.75
N ASP A 133 -1.49 6.11 -2.84
CA ASP A 133 -1.95 5.83 -4.21
C ASP A 133 -0.88 5.13 -5.05
N GLU A 134 0.28 4.79 -4.49
CA GLU A 134 1.36 4.09 -5.18
C GLU A 134 1.87 2.87 -4.40
N HIS A 135 1.78 1.70 -5.04
CA HIS A 135 2.14 0.42 -4.45
C HIS A 135 2.81 -0.51 -5.44
N TYR A 136 3.77 -1.28 -4.95
CA TYR A 136 4.35 -2.44 -5.64
C TYR A 136 3.95 -3.72 -4.91
N ARG A 137 3.74 -4.80 -5.66
CA ARG A 137 3.55 -6.14 -5.13
C ARG A 137 4.42 -7.12 -5.90
N PHE A 138 5.12 -7.99 -5.18
CA PHE A 138 5.94 -9.04 -5.76
C PHE A 138 5.55 -10.40 -5.20
N ASP A 139 5.67 -11.45 -6.00
CA ASP A 139 5.61 -12.81 -5.46
C ASP A 139 6.86 -13.11 -4.62
N TYR A 140 6.91 -14.26 -3.95
CA TYR A 140 8.05 -14.68 -3.14
C TYR A 140 9.36 -14.91 -3.92
N MET A 141 9.31 -14.95 -5.26
CA MET A 141 10.48 -15.06 -6.13
C MET A 141 10.98 -13.69 -6.62
N GLY A 142 10.26 -12.60 -6.31
CA GLY A 142 10.60 -11.24 -6.72
C GLY A 142 10.01 -10.82 -8.06
N ASN A 143 9.14 -11.61 -8.68
CA ASN A 143 8.44 -11.20 -9.91
C ASN A 143 7.39 -10.14 -9.57
N LEU A 144 7.29 -9.07 -10.35
CA LEU A 144 6.26 -8.05 -10.16
C LEU A 144 4.89 -8.63 -10.49
N LEU A 145 3.99 -8.57 -9.51
CA LEU A 145 2.58 -8.92 -9.68
C LEU A 145 1.76 -7.70 -10.07
N ALA A 146 2.08 -6.54 -9.50
CA ALA A 146 1.46 -5.27 -9.83
C ALA A 146 2.31 -4.09 -9.36
N HIS A 147 2.48 -3.10 -10.24
CA HIS A 147 2.76 -1.72 -9.84
C HIS A 147 1.50 -0.91 -10.07
N SER A 148 0.88 -0.41 -9.01
CA SER A 148 -0.30 0.46 -9.09
C SER A 148 0.10 1.88 -8.70
N LYS A 149 -0.24 2.87 -9.52
CA LYS A 149 -0.04 4.29 -9.23
C LYS A 149 -1.25 5.09 -9.70
N ASN A 150 -1.92 5.78 -8.77
CA ASN A 150 -3.13 6.57 -9.03
C ASN A 150 -4.23 5.79 -9.76
N GLY A 151 -4.43 4.53 -9.36
CA GLY A 151 -5.41 3.62 -9.97
C GLY A 151 -5.02 3.09 -11.36
N ILE A 152 -3.80 3.37 -11.85
CA ILE A 152 -3.26 2.81 -13.10
C ILE A 152 -2.32 1.66 -12.74
N ILE A 153 -2.43 0.54 -13.46
CA ILE A 153 -1.60 -0.65 -13.26
C ILE A 153 -0.53 -0.72 -14.36
N TYR A 154 0.72 -0.91 -13.97
CA TYR A 154 1.90 -0.98 -14.83
C TYR A 154 2.58 -2.36 -14.76
N ASP A 155 3.21 -2.74 -15.87
CA ASP A 155 4.07 -3.94 -15.97
C ASP A 155 5.52 -3.67 -15.51
N GLU A 156 6.36 -4.70 -15.60
CA GLU A 156 7.79 -4.68 -15.24
C GLU A 156 8.60 -3.59 -15.98
N ASN A 157 8.14 -3.18 -17.16
CA ASN A 157 8.79 -2.19 -18.01
C ASN A 157 8.16 -0.79 -17.84
N GLY A 158 7.22 -0.62 -16.92
CA GLY A 158 6.49 0.64 -16.71
C GLY A 158 5.43 0.93 -17.77
N ARG A 159 4.98 -0.06 -18.55
CA ARG A 159 3.87 0.10 -19.50
C ARG A 159 2.55 -0.07 -18.77
N GLN A 160 1.60 0.82 -19.06
CA GLN A 160 0.24 0.69 -18.55
C GLN A 160 -0.43 -0.56 -19.14
N ILE A 161 -0.96 -1.42 -18.26
CA ILE A 161 -1.68 -2.66 -18.62
C ILE A 161 -3.11 -2.70 -18.11
N GLY A 162 -3.51 -1.76 -17.24
CA GLY A 162 -4.86 -1.75 -16.71
C GLY A 162 -5.17 -0.55 -15.83
N LYS A 163 -6.38 -0.55 -15.28
CA LYS A 163 -6.85 0.38 -14.26
C LYS A 163 -7.48 -0.41 -13.12
N ALA A 164 -7.15 -0.06 -11.89
CA ALA A 164 -7.85 -0.55 -10.71
C ALA A 164 -9.28 0.05 -10.70
N ARG A 165 -10.28 -0.79 -10.44
CA ARG A 165 -11.68 -0.38 -10.26
C ARG A 165 -11.98 -0.09 -8.80
#